data_AF-A0A2W6ZXL1-F1
#
_entry.id   AF-A0A2W6ZXL1-F1
#
_cell.length_a   1.000
_cell.length_b   1.000
_cell.length_c   1.000
_cell.angle_alpha   90.00
_cell.angle_beta   90.00
_cell.angle_gamma   90.00
#
_symmetry.space_group_name_H-M   'P 1'
#
loop_
_entity.id
_entity.type
_entity.pdbx_description
1 polymer ?
#
loop_
_entity_poly.entity_id
_entity_poly.type
_entity_poly.pdbx_seq_one_letter_code
_entity_poly.pdbx_strand_id
1 'polypeptide(L)'
;MTEVLVDTSALIAFFVGSEKHHLAVKNYFLSNPDSRWVILSTVFDETVTWLRVKISIRDSIAVGRLLRQEHRYVALSEADDIATWEAFCRYDDKAWSYTDCSLLAMSQRLNIPTVVALDEHIRQMRGLGVNCVP
;
A
#
# COMPACT_ATOMS: atom_id res chain seq x y z
N MET A 1 -7.31 -15.79 8.46
CA MET A 1 -6.35 -14.71 8.17
C MET A 1 -7.10 -13.57 7.53
N THR A 2 -6.99 -12.38 8.10
CA THR A 2 -7.65 -11.17 7.60
C THR A 2 -6.75 -10.53 6.55
N GLU A 3 -7.24 -10.28 5.35
CA GLU A 3 -6.43 -9.62 4.33
C GLU A 3 -6.42 -8.10 4.55
N VAL A 4 -5.26 -7.50 4.31
CA VAL A 4 -5.07 -6.05 4.35
C VAL A 4 -4.27 -5.63 3.14
N LEU A 5 -4.70 -4.55 2.49
CA LEU A 5 -3.84 -3.84 1.54
C LEU A 5 -2.79 -3.08 2.33
N VAL A 6 -1.57 -2.99 1.82
CA VAL A 6 -0.49 -2.24 2.47
C VAL A 6 -0.03 -1.17 1.50
N ASP A 7 -0.01 0.07 1.95
CA ASP A 7 0.46 1.22 1.19
C ASP A 7 1.99 1.36 1.27
N THR A 8 2.56 2.08 0.32
CA THR A 8 3.98 2.42 0.25
C THR A 8 4.49 3.09 1.53
N SER A 9 3.74 4.02 2.11
CA SER A 9 4.13 4.71 3.35
C SER A 9 4.29 3.75 4.53
N ALA A 10 3.39 2.76 4.64
CA ALA A 10 3.47 1.73 5.68
C ALA A 10 4.62 0.75 5.42
N LEU A 11 4.85 0.34 4.17
CA LEU A 11 5.97 -0.54 3.82
C LEU A 11 7.32 0.12 4.14
N ILE A 12 7.49 1.38 3.74
CA ILE A 12 8.71 2.16 4.03
C ILE A 12 8.91 2.24 5.54
N ALA A 13 7.89 2.65 6.30
CA ALA A 13 7.99 2.74 7.75
C ALA A 13 8.29 1.38 8.39
N PHE A 14 7.72 0.28 7.89
CA PHE A 14 7.97 -1.05 8.44
C PHE A 14 9.42 -1.53 8.23
N PHE A 15 9.98 -1.35 7.03
CA PHE A 15 11.31 -1.88 6.69
C PHE A 15 12.46 -0.94 7.09
N VAL A 16 12.23 0.37 7.09
CA VAL A 16 13.28 1.36 7.36
C VAL A 16 13.22 1.77 8.82
N GLY A 17 14.15 1.23 9.62
CA GLY A 17 14.17 1.44 11.08
C GLY A 17 14.37 2.90 11.52
N SER A 18 14.90 3.76 10.65
CA SER A 18 15.06 5.20 10.91
C SER A 18 13.79 6.01 10.64
N GLU A 19 12.74 5.42 10.06
CA GLU A 19 11.49 6.13 9.80
C GLU A 19 10.77 6.49 11.10
N LYS A 20 10.24 7.72 11.16
CA LYS A 20 9.56 8.26 12.33
C LYS A 20 8.42 7.36 12.83
N HIS A 21 7.72 6.71 11.91
CA HIS A 21 6.55 5.90 12.19
C HIS A 21 6.85 4.39 12.26
N HIS A 22 8.12 3.98 12.27
CA HIS A 22 8.53 2.58 12.29
C HIS A 22 7.87 1.76 13.40
N LEU A 23 7.89 2.28 14.64
CA LEU A 23 7.30 1.60 15.79
C LEU A 23 5.77 1.47 15.69
N ALA A 24 5.09 2.48 15.14
CA ALA A 24 3.63 2.46 15.00
C ALA A 24 3.18 1.33 14.07
N VAL A 25 3.82 1.23 12.89
CA VAL A 25 3.48 0.20 11.90
C VAL A 25 3.91 -1.19 12.39
N LYS A 26 5.08 -1.33 13.02
CA LYS A 26 5.48 -2.60 13.63
C LYS A 26 4.49 -3.07 14.70
N ASN A 27 4.09 -2.18 15.61
CA ASN A 27 3.16 -2.52 16.67
C ASN A 27 1.78 -2.90 16.11
N TYR A 28 1.33 -2.26 15.04
CA TYR A 28 0.11 -2.65 14.34
C TYR A 28 0.19 -4.10 13.85
N PHE A 29 1.25 -4.49 13.13
CA PHE A 29 1.38 -5.87 12.65
C PHE A 29 1.63 -6.90 13.75
N LEU A 30 2.35 -6.53 14.82
CA LEU A 30 2.51 -7.39 16.01
C LEU A 30 1.18 -7.64 16.74
N SER A 31 0.31 -6.64 16.77
CA SER A 31 -1.02 -6.76 17.38
C SER A 31 -2.03 -7.46 16.46
N ASN A 32 -1.72 -7.61 15.18
CA ASN A 32 -2.57 -8.23 14.17
C ASN A 32 -1.80 -9.34 13.41
N PRO A 33 -1.29 -10.38 14.11
CA PRO A 33 -0.39 -11.39 13.53
C PRO A 33 -1.04 -12.23 12.43
N ASP A 34 -2.38 -12.32 12.40
CA ASP A 34 -3.14 -13.04 11.38
C ASP A 34 -3.41 -12.21 10.11
N SER A 35 -2.85 -10.99 10.03
CA SER A 35 -2.98 -10.12 8.85
C SER A 35 -2.16 -10.66 7.68
N ARG A 36 -2.84 -11.00 6.59
CA ARG A 36 -2.19 -11.36 5.33
C ARG A 36 -2.04 -10.12 4.45
N TRP A 37 -0.81 -9.80 4.10
CA TRP A 37 -0.51 -8.61 3.30
C TRP A 37 -0.84 -8.86 1.84
N VAL A 38 -1.56 -7.90 1.26
CA VAL A 38 -1.86 -7.84 -0.17
C VAL A 38 -1.08 -6.67 -0.76
N ILE A 39 -0.14 -6.97 -1.65
CA ILE A 39 0.76 -6.00 -2.25
C ILE A 39 0.37 -5.80 -3.70
N LEU A 40 -0.12 -4.61 -4.03
CA LEU A 40 -0.46 -4.24 -5.40
C LEU A 40 0.82 -3.98 -6.21
N SER A 41 0.77 -4.21 -7.52
CA SER A 41 1.92 -3.96 -8.40
C SER A 41 2.34 -2.49 -8.43
N THR A 42 1.39 -1.55 -8.28
CA THR A 42 1.61 -0.10 -8.17
C THR A 42 2.37 0.28 -6.89
N VAL A 43 1.89 -0.22 -5.74
CA VAL A 43 2.58 -0.04 -4.44
C VAL A 43 3.98 -0.65 -4.48
N PHE A 44 4.10 -1.85 -5.07
CA PHE A 44 5.39 -2.52 -5.21
C PHE A 44 6.38 -1.66 -6.00
N ASP A 45 5.98 -1.14 -7.17
CA ASP A 45 6.80 -0.27 -8.01
C ASP A 45 7.28 0.95 -7.23
N GLU A 46 6.36 1.68 -6.61
CA GLU A 46 6.69 2.87 -5.85
C GLU A 46 7.63 2.56 -4.67
N THR A 47 7.37 1.48 -3.93
CA THR A 47 8.18 1.07 -2.78
C THR A 47 9.61 0.71 -3.19
N VAL A 48 9.80 -0.16 -4.20
CA VAL A 48 11.15 -0.58 -4.61
C VAL A 48 11.92 0.56 -5.28
N THR A 49 11.21 1.45 -5.99
CA THR A 49 11.78 2.67 -6.58
C THR A 49 12.23 3.63 -5.49
N TRP A 50 11.41 3.89 -4.48
CA TRP A 50 11.77 4.73 -3.34
C TRP A 50 12.99 4.17 -2.59
N LEU A 51 12.98 2.87 -2.25
CA LEU A 51 14.09 2.21 -1.56
C LEU A 51 15.40 2.30 -2.35
N ARG A 52 15.33 2.16 -3.67
CA ARG A 52 16.50 2.27 -4.56
C ARG A 52 17.11 3.67 -4.50
N VAL A 53 16.26 4.70 -4.50
CA VAL A 53 16.69 6.10 -4.55
C VAL A 53 17.15 6.59 -3.18
N LYS A 54 16.49 6.17 -2.09
CA LYS A 54 16.68 6.73 -0.75
C LYS A 54 17.54 5.89 0.18
N ILE A 55 17.60 4.58 -0.03
CA ILE A 55 18.29 3.65 0.86
C ILE A 55 19.45 2.98 0.12
N SER A 56 19.15 1.97 -0.71
CA SER A 56 20.14 1.29 -1.55
C SER A 56 19.46 0.35 -2.54
N ILE A 57 20.16 0.01 -3.63
CA ILE A 57 19.70 -1.05 -4.56
C ILE A 57 19.64 -2.42 -3.87
N ARG A 58 20.54 -2.69 -2.92
CA ARG A 58 20.59 -3.98 -2.21
C ARG A 58 19.31 -4.18 -1.38
N ASP A 59 18.91 -3.16 -0.63
CA ASP A 59 17.71 -3.21 0.22
C ASP A 59 16.44 -3.21 -0.62
N SER A 60 16.40 -2.42 -1.69
CA SER A 60 15.32 -2.44 -2.68
C SER A 60 15.07 -3.85 -3.25
N ILE A 61 16.12 -4.57 -3.66
CA ILE A 61 16.00 -5.95 -4.17
C ILE A 61 15.57 -6.92 -3.06
N ALA A 62 16.14 -6.80 -1.85
CA ALA A 62 15.82 -7.69 -0.75
C ALA A 62 14.35 -7.56 -0.32
N VAL A 63 13.88 -6.34 -0.08
CA VAL A 63 12.47 -6.05 0.24
C VAL A 63 11.57 -6.46 -0.93
N GLY A 64 11.95 -6.13 -2.17
CA GLY A 64 11.15 -6.50 -3.34
C GLY A 64 10.95 -8.02 -3.50
N ARG A 65 11.95 -8.84 -3.18
CA ARG A 65 11.80 -10.31 -3.15
C ARG A 65 10.78 -10.74 -2.10
N LEU A 66 10.90 -10.23 -0.87
CA LEU A 66 9.97 -10.51 0.22
C LEU A 66 8.52 -10.16 -0.17
N LEU A 67 8.30 -8.95 -0.69
CA LEU A 67 6.98 -8.48 -1.13
C LEU A 67 6.34 -9.33 -2.23
N ARG A 68 7.14 -9.92 -3.12
CA ARG A 68 6.65 -10.77 -4.20
C ARG A 68 6.48 -12.23 -3.84
N GLN A 69 7.34 -12.76 -2.97
CA GLN A 69 7.46 -14.20 -2.74
C GLN A 69 6.74 -14.65 -1.47
N GLU A 70 6.75 -13.82 -0.43
CA GLU A 70 6.21 -14.18 0.89
C GLU A 70 4.83 -13.55 1.18
N HIS A 71 4.35 -12.68 0.29
CA HIS A 71 3.06 -11.99 0.43
C HIS A 71 2.16 -12.20 -0.79
N ARG A 72 0.87 -11.88 -0.66
CA ARG A 72 -0.07 -11.97 -1.79
C ARG A 72 0.19 -10.80 -2.73
N TYR A 73 0.98 -11.03 -3.77
CA TYR A 73 1.19 -10.06 -4.83
C TYR A 73 0.01 -10.04 -5.82
N VAL A 74 -0.49 -8.86 -6.16
CA VAL A 74 -1.60 -8.67 -7.10
C VAL A 74 -1.20 -7.68 -8.18
N ALA A 75 -1.04 -8.16 -9.41
CA ALA A 75 -0.92 -7.30 -10.57
C ALA A 75 -2.29 -6.73 -10.94
N LEU A 76 -2.32 -5.46 -11.36
CA LEU A 76 -3.52 -4.85 -11.91
C LEU A 76 -3.86 -5.51 -13.25
N SER A 77 -5.11 -5.95 -13.39
CA SER A 77 -5.68 -6.31 -14.70
C SER A 77 -5.98 -5.06 -15.52
N GLU A 78 -6.32 -5.21 -16.80
CA GLU A 78 -6.79 -4.11 -17.65
C GLU A 78 -8.02 -3.41 -17.05
N ALA A 79 -8.97 -4.17 -16.49
CA ALA A 79 -10.13 -3.61 -15.82
C ALA A 79 -9.75 -2.85 -14.53
N ASP A 80 -8.72 -3.32 -13.81
CA ASP A 80 -8.23 -2.65 -12.60
C ASP A 80 -7.54 -1.33 -12.95
N ASP A 81 -6.79 -1.31 -14.05
CA ASP A 81 -6.13 -0.10 -14.57
C ASP A 81 -7.15 0.94 -15.02
N ILE A 82 -8.18 0.54 -15.76
CA ILE A 82 -9.29 1.43 -16.15
C ILE A 82 -9.99 2.01 -14.91
N ALA A 83 -10.34 1.17 -13.92
CA ALA A 83 -10.98 1.65 -12.69
C ALA A 83 -10.08 2.58 -11.88
N THR A 84 -8.76 2.31 -11.87
CA THR A 84 -7.77 3.18 -11.22
C THR A 84 -7.69 4.53 -11.93
N TRP A 85 -7.65 4.54 -13.26
CA TRP A 85 -7.67 5.75 -14.07
C TRP A 85 -8.96 6.57 -13.87
N GLU A 86 -10.12 5.92 -13.85
CA GLU A 86 -11.39 6.58 -13.56
C GLU A 86 -11.39 7.24 -12.18
N ALA A 87 -10.88 6.55 -11.15
CA ALA A 87 -10.74 7.13 -9.82
C ALA A 87 -9.77 8.34 -9.84
N PHE A 88 -8.62 8.21 -10.50
CA PHE A 88 -7.62 9.26 -10.61
C PHE A 88 -8.17 10.51 -11.31
N CYS A 89 -8.97 10.35 -12.37
CA CYS A 89 -9.66 11.47 -13.02
C CYS A 89 -10.81 12.04 -12.19
N ARG A 90 -11.53 11.21 -11.44
CA ARG A 90 -12.72 11.62 -10.70
C ARG A 90 -12.40 12.48 -9.47
N TYR A 91 -11.29 12.21 -8.80
CA TYR A 91 -10.87 12.90 -7.59
C TYR A 91 -9.74 13.91 -7.89
N ASP A 92 -9.95 14.71 -8.94
CA ASP A 92 -8.99 15.71 -9.44
C ASP A 92 -8.78 16.90 -8.49
N ASP A 93 -9.68 17.07 -7.52
CA ASP A 93 -9.56 18.00 -6.41
C ASP A 93 -8.61 17.50 -5.30
N LYS A 94 -8.12 16.26 -5.39
CA LYS A 94 -7.23 15.63 -4.42
C LYS A 94 -5.81 15.54 -4.96
N ALA A 95 -4.85 15.59 -4.04
CA ALA A 95 -3.44 15.33 -4.34
C ALA A 95 -3.10 13.83 -4.34
N TRP A 96 -4.07 12.96 -4.64
CA TRP A 96 -3.90 11.52 -4.60
C TRP A 96 -3.00 11.06 -5.76
N SER A 97 -2.07 10.17 -5.45
CA SER A 97 -1.24 9.52 -6.47
C SER A 97 -2.04 8.48 -7.26
N TYR A 98 -1.48 8.01 -8.38
CA TYR A 98 -2.06 6.86 -9.10
C TYR A 98 -2.05 5.60 -8.23
N THR A 99 -1.01 5.44 -7.38
CA THR A 99 -0.93 4.35 -6.41
C THR A 99 -2.07 4.42 -5.40
N ASP A 100 -2.37 5.61 -4.86
CA ASP A 100 -3.48 5.84 -3.91
C ASP A 100 -4.81 5.45 -4.56
N CYS A 101 -5.05 5.88 -5.80
CA CYS A 101 -6.25 5.55 -6.57
C CYS A 101 -6.35 4.04 -6.85
N SER A 102 -5.22 3.37 -7.06
CA SER A 102 -5.20 1.91 -7.24
C SER A 102 -5.58 1.19 -5.94
N LEU A 103 -5.14 1.68 -4.78
CA LEU A 103 -5.55 1.14 -3.48
C LEU A 103 -7.06 1.31 -3.26
N LEU A 104 -7.62 2.46 -3.62
CA LEU A 104 -9.07 2.68 -3.57
C LEU A 104 -9.83 1.67 -4.46
N ALA A 105 -9.51 1.62 -5.75
CA ALA A 105 -10.19 0.74 -6.70
C ALA A 105 -10.07 -0.74 -6.29
N MET A 106 -8.88 -1.16 -5.85
CA MET A 106 -8.62 -2.54 -5.48
C MET A 106 -9.21 -2.92 -4.12
N SER A 107 -9.33 -1.99 -3.18
CA SER A 107 -10.03 -2.23 -1.91
C SER A 107 -11.48 -2.64 -2.14
N GLN A 108 -12.15 -1.97 -3.08
CA GLN A 108 -13.54 -2.23 -3.45
C GLN A 108 -13.65 -3.53 -4.24
N ARG A 109 -12.81 -3.72 -5.27
CA ARG A 109 -12.84 -4.91 -6.13
C ARG A 109 -12.53 -6.21 -5.38
N LEU A 110 -11.53 -6.18 -4.49
CA LEU A 110 -11.12 -7.35 -3.71
C LEU A 110 -11.97 -7.54 -2.45
N ASN A 111 -12.85 -6.60 -2.13
CA ASN A 111 -13.59 -6.54 -0.86
C ASN A 111 -12.66 -6.58 0.37
N ILE A 112 -11.57 -5.80 0.29
CA ILE A 112 -10.57 -5.63 1.36
C ILE A 112 -10.61 -4.16 1.79
N PRO A 113 -11.48 -3.79 2.74
CA PRO A 113 -11.64 -2.39 3.11
C PRO A 113 -10.44 -1.85 3.88
N THR A 114 -9.68 -2.70 4.57
CA THR A 114 -8.57 -2.27 5.41
C THR A 114 -7.32 -2.00 4.58
N VAL A 115 -6.82 -0.76 4.65
CA VAL A 115 -5.55 -0.34 4.05
C VAL A 115 -4.61 0.10 5.17
N VAL A 116 -3.43 -0.51 5.24
CA VAL A 116 -2.38 -0.10 6.17
C VAL A 116 -1.57 1.03 5.55
N ALA A 117 -1.74 2.26 6.02
CA ALA A 117 -1.13 3.47 5.46
C ALA A 117 -0.90 4.53 6.54
N LEU A 118 0.02 5.46 6.29
CA LEU A 118 0.36 6.55 7.20
C LEU A 118 -0.02 7.94 6.66
N ASP A 119 -0.17 8.10 5.35
CA ASP A 119 -0.50 9.38 4.75
C ASP A 119 -1.97 9.79 4.96
N GLU A 120 -2.24 11.08 4.73
CA GLU A 120 -3.59 11.64 4.84
C GLU A 120 -4.46 11.30 3.61
N HIS A 121 -3.87 10.90 2.49
CA HIS A 121 -4.61 10.63 1.25
C HIS A 121 -5.51 9.39 1.42
N ILE A 122 -4.97 8.30 1.97
CA ILE A 122 -5.77 7.10 2.25
C ILE A 122 -6.81 7.37 3.35
N ARG A 123 -6.51 8.24 4.34
CA ARG A 123 -7.51 8.62 5.37
C ARG A 123 -8.72 9.35 4.78
N GLN A 124 -8.53 10.18 3.76
CA GLN A 124 -9.62 10.88 3.06
C GLN A 124 -10.59 9.90 2.36
N MET A 125 -10.16 8.67 2.06
CA MET A 125 -10.99 7.65 1.42
C MET A 125 -11.97 6.95 2.38
N ARG A 126 -12.02 7.33 3.66
CA ARG A 126 -12.97 6.75 4.63
C ARG A 126 -14.42 6.85 4.19
N GLY A 127 -14.81 7.97 3.57
CA GLY A 127 -16.14 8.16 3.00
C GLY A 127 -16.45 7.26 1.80
N LEU A 128 -15.45 6.55 1.27
CA LEU A 128 -15.51 5.70 0.09
C LEU A 128 -15.37 4.21 0.42
N GLY A 129 -15.44 3.84 1.71
CA GLY A 129 -15.39 2.46 2.17
C GLY A 129 -14.00 1.96 2.57
N VAL A 130 -12.97 2.81 2.56
CA VAL A 130 -11.61 2.45 3.00
C VAL A 130 -11.45 2.66 4.51
N ASN A 131 -10.97 1.64 5.21
CA ASN A 131 -10.55 1.70 6.60
C ASN A 131 -9.02 1.82 6.67
N CYS A 132 -8.53 3.07 6.72
CA CYS A 132 -7.10 3.36 6.88
C CYS A 132 -6.64 3.09 8.33
N VAL A 133 -5.54 2.36 8.49
CA VAL A 133 -4.91 2.02 9.78
C VAL A 133 -3.39 1.97 9.67
N PRO A 134 -2.63 2.03 10.78
CA PRO A 134 -3.02 2.73 11.99
C PRO A 134 -3.28 4.24 11.74
#